data_AF-Q12VJ0-F1
#
_entry.id   AF-Q12VJ0-F1
#
_cell.length_a   1.000
_cell.length_b   1.000
_cell.length_c   1.000
_cell.angle_alpha   90.00
_cell.angle_beta   90.00
_cell.angle_gamma   90.00
#
_symmetry.space_group_name_H-M   'P 1'
#
loop_
_entity.id
_entity.type
_entity.pdbx_description
1 polymer ?
#
loop_
_entity_poly.entity_id
_entity_poly.type
_entity_poly.pdbx_seq_one_letter_code
_entity_poly.pdbx_strand_id
1 'polypeptide(L)'
;MKIKRIVVKNLFGTFDHDVSLNIEEHITILHGPNGIGKTVLLKILNSLFRSNYYELYRIPFSRLEIEFSDRSRLLVRKKLHLDETEPINVRLQK
;
A
#
# COMPACT_ATOMS: atom_id res chain seq x y z
N MET A 1 -8.54 -6.17 -17.34
CA MET A 1 -7.15 -6.35 -16.90
C MET A 1 -7.17 -7.15 -15.59
N LYS A 2 -6.42 -8.25 -15.46
CA LYS A 2 -6.38 -9.08 -14.23
C LYS A 2 -5.11 -8.79 -13.44
N ILE A 3 -5.19 -8.80 -12.11
CA ILE A 3 -4.01 -8.72 -11.25
C ILE A 3 -3.31 -10.07 -11.23
N LYS A 4 -1.99 -10.07 -11.38
CA LYS A 4 -1.13 -11.26 -11.34
C LYS A 4 -0.38 -11.37 -10.01
N ARG A 5 0.13 -10.25 -9.49
CA ARG A 5 0.91 -10.23 -8.26
C ARG A 5 0.72 -8.93 -7.52
N ILE A 6 0.69 -9.00 -6.20
CA ILE A 6 0.54 -7.87 -5.28
C ILE A 6 1.70 -7.92 -4.30
N VAL A 7 2.48 -6.84 -4.24
CA VAL A 7 3.55 -6.67 -3.25
C VAL A 7 3.24 -5.47 -2.39
N VAL A 8 3.20 -5.65 -1.07
CA VAL A 8 3.11 -4.56 -0.08
C VAL A 8 4.34 -4.62 0.79
N LYS A 9 5.07 -3.52 0.88
CA LYS A 9 6.27 -3.41 1.72
C LYS A 9 6.04 -2.56 2.96
N ASN A 10 6.68 -2.98 4.04
CA ASN A 10 6.69 -2.29 5.32
C ASN A 10 5.29 -1.97 5.87
N LEU A 11 4.35 -2.91 5.72
CA LEU A 11 3.02 -2.79 6.29
C LEU A 11 3.12 -2.85 7.82
N PHE A 12 2.54 -1.85 8.49
CA PHE A 12 2.67 -1.62 9.93
C PHE A 12 4.11 -1.51 10.43
N GLY A 13 5.07 -1.14 9.57
CA GLY A 13 6.48 -1.02 9.96
C GLY A 13 7.25 -2.34 10.05
N THR A 14 6.60 -3.49 9.78
CA THR A 14 7.18 -4.82 10.04
C THR A 14 6.93 -5.84 8.93
N PHE A 15 5.76 -5.80 8.28
CA PHE A 15 5.33 -6.89 7.42
C PHE A 15 5.52 -6.58 5.93
N ASP A 16 6.17 -7.52 5.23
CA ASP A 16 6.21 -7.56 3.79
C ASP A 16 5.27 -8.67 3.29
N HIS A 17 4.38 -8.32 2.36
CA HIS A 17 3.50 -9.28 1.70
C HIS A 17 3.85 -9.36 0.21
N ASP A 18 3.92 -10.58 -0.30
CA ASP A 18 4.12 -10.88 -1.71
C ASP A 18 3.17 -12.00 -2.11
N VAL A 19 2.11 -11.66 -2.82
CA VAL A 19 1.01 -12.56 -3.14
C VAL A 19 0.88 -12.67 -4.65
N SER A 20 1.15 -13.87 -5.18
CA SER A 20 0.83 -14.23 -6.56
C SER A 20 -0.59 -14.77 -6.63
N LEU A 21 -1.41 -14.24 -7.55
CA LEU A 21 -2.79 -14.66 -7.75
C LEU A 21 -2.85 -15.80 -8.77
N ASN A 22 -3.71 -16.78 -8.50
CA ASN A 22 -4.02 -17.85 -9.46
C ASN A 22 -4.91 -17.30 -10.58
N ILE A 23 -4.29 -17.02 -11.73
CA ILE A 23 -4.99 -16.50 -12.90
C ILE A 23 -5.74 -17.61 -13.65
N GLU A 24 -5.34 -18.88 -13.52
CA GLU A 24 -5.96 -19.98 -14.27
C GLU A 24 -7.25 -20.45 -13.62
N GLU A 25 -7.22 -20.81 -12.34
CA GLU A 25 -8.41 -21.33 -11.62
C GLU A 25 -9.24 -20.22 -10.96
N HIS A 26 -8.78 -18.96 -11.05
CA HIS A 26 -9.45 -17.75 -10.52
C HIS A 26 -9.73 -17.73 -9.01
N ILE A 27 -9.23 -18.71 -8.26
CA ILE A 27 -9.38 -18.79 -6.81
C ILE A 27 -7.99 -18.72 -6.18
N THR A 28 -7.81 -17.79 -5.23
CA THR A 28 -6.60 -17.67 -4.42
C THR A 28 -6.97 -17.64 -2.95
N ILE A 29 -6.41 -18.54 -2.16
CA ILE A 29 -6.65 -18.62 -0.71
C ILE A 29 -5.53 -17.88 0.02
N LEU A 30 -5.87 -16.79 0.70
CA LEU A 30 -4.94 -16.04 1.55
C LEU A 30 -5.04 -16.53 3.00
N HIS A 31 -4.08 -17.33 3.44
CA HIS A 31 -4.01 -17.85 4.81
C HIS A 31 -2.78 -17.35 5.58
N GLY A 32 -2.80 -17.48 6.90
CA GLY A 32 -1.70 -17.07 7.79
C GLY A 32 -2.21 -16.62 9.17
N PRO A 33 -1.32 -16.32 10.13
CA PRO A 33 -1.71 -15.91 11.48
C PRO A 33 -2.60 -14.65 11.50
N ASN A 34 -3.35 -14.45 12.59
CA ASN A 34 -4.09 -13.22 12.80
C ASN A 34 -3.14 -12.05 13.07
N GLY A 35 -3.53 -10.84 12.66
CA GLY A 35 -2.73 -9.63 12.86
C GLY A 35 -1.67 -9.34 11.79
N ILE A 36 -1.32 -10.28 10.90
CA ILE A 36 -0.26 -10.05 9.89
C ILE A 36 -0.64 -9.06 8.78
N GLY A 37 -1.92 -8.67 8.68
CA GLY A 37 -2.38 -7.69 7.69
C GLY A 37 -3.18 -8.24 6.49
N LYS A 38 -3.67 -9.49 6.53
CA LYS A 38 -4.49 -10.08 5.44
C LYS A 38 -5.67 -9.19 5.00
N THR A 39 -6.50 -8.77 5.95
CA THR A 39 -7.64 -7.86 5.68
C THR A 39 -7.18 -6.49 5.20
N VAL A 40 -6.00 -6.04 5.64
CA VAL A 40 -5.46 -4.72 5.31
C VAL A 40 -4.91 -4.72 3.88
N LEU A 41 -4.28 -5.82 3.44
CA LEU A 41 -3.92 -6.02 2.04
C LEU A 41 -5.16 -5.88 1.13
N LEU A 42 -6.28 -6.51 1.49
CA LEU A 42 -7.54 -6.37 0.73
C LEU A 42 -8.07 -4.92 0.77
N LYS A 43 -7.97 -4.23 1.91
CA LYS A 43 -8.34 -2.81 2.04
C LYS A 43 -7.46 -1.89 1.18
N ILE A 44 -6.16 -2.15 1.09
CA ILE A 44 -5.22 -1.43 0.22
C ILE A 44 -5.69 -1.52 -1.24
N LEU A 45 -5.97 -2.74 -1.72
CA LEU A 45 -6.46 -2.97 -3.08
C LEU A 45 -7.79 -2.25 -3.32
N ASN A 46 -8.77 -2.42 -2.42
CA ASN A 46 -10.07 -1.78 -2.55
C ASN A 46 -9.95 -0.25 -2.58
N SER A 47 -9.11 0.34 -1.73
CA SER A 47 -8.91 1.79 -1.68
C SER A 47 -8.23 2.32 -2.94
N LEU A 48 -7.24 1.60 -3.47
CA LEU A 48 -6.58 1.95 -4.72
C LEU A 48 -7.56 1.95 -5.90
N PHE A 49 -8.29 0.85 -6.12
CA PHE A 49 -9.16 0.70 -7.29
C PHE A 49 -10.46 1.50 -7.22
N ARG A 50 -10.87 1.94 -6.03
CA ARG A 50 -11.97 2.90 -5.85
C ARG A 50 -11.50 4.36 -5.82
N SER A 51 -10.21 4.62 -6.05
CA SER A 51 -9.61 5.95 -5.96
C SER A 51 -9.84 6.65 -4.61
N ASN A 52 -10.02 5.88 -3.53
CA ASN A 52 -10.10 6.41 -2.17
C ASN A 52 -8.69 6.59 -1.61
N TYR A 53 -7.98 7.59 -2.15
CA TYR A 53 -6.58 7.84 -1.81
C TYR A 53 -6.39 8.34 -0.38
N TYR A 54 -7.42 8.97 0.22
CA TYR A 54 -7.39 9.37 1.62
C TYR A 54 -7.26 8.14 2.54
N GLU A 55 -8.11 7.13 2.38
CA GLU A 55 -8.00 5.89 3.15
C GLU A 55 -6.71 5.13 2.82
N LEU A 56 -6.32 5.06 1.54
CA LEU A 56 -5.06 4.44 1.14
C LEU A 56 -3.85 5.12 1.82
N TYR A 57 -3.85 6.45 1.92
CA TYR A 57 -2.80 7.23 2.55
C TYR A 57 -2.70 6.99 4.06
N ARG A 58 -3.81 6.71 4.75
CA ARG A 58 -3.82 6.42 6.19
C ARG A 58 -3.26 5.04 6.56
N ILE A 59 -3.30 4.06 5.65
CA ILE A 59 -2.79 2.71 5.93
C ILE A 59 -1.25 2.74 6.01
N PRO A 60 -0.59 2.31 7.09
CA PRO A 60 0.86 2.46 7.23
C PRO A 60 1.63 1.42 6.40
N PHE A 61 1.94 1.73 5.14
CA PHE A 61 2.81 0.94 4.26
C PHE A 61 3.75 1.88 3.51
N SER A 62 4.93 1.41 3.08
CA SER A 62 5.90 2.25 2.35
C SER A 62 5.74 2.17 0.83
N ARG A 63 5.46 0.97 0.31
CA ARG A 63 5.37 0.69 -1.12
C ARG A 63 4.29 -0.34 -1.42
N LEU A 64 3.54 -0.12 -2.49
CA LEU A 64 2.62 -1.07 -3.12
C LEU A 64 3.03 -1.26 -4.57
N GLU A 65 3.11 -2.51 -5.01
CA GLU A 65 3.36 -2.89 -6.41
C GLU A 65 2.28 -3.86 -6.86
N ILE A 66 1.74 -3.62 -8.06
CA ILE A 66 0.77 -4.51 -8.70
C ILE A 66 1.31 -4.85 -10.09
N GLU A 67 1.49 -6.13 -10.36
CA GLU A 67 1.75 -6.65 -11.70
C GLU A 67 0.42 -7.18 -12.28
N PHE A 68 0.14 -6.83 -13.51
CA PHE A 68 -1.06 -7.28 -14.22
C PHE A 68 -0.75 -8.36 -15.25
N SER A 69 -1.79 -9.07 -15.71
CA SER A 69 -1.68 -10.15 -16.69
C SER A 69 -1.08 -9.72 -18.04
N ASP A 70 -1.20 -8.44 -18.39
CA ASP A 70 -0.65 -7.85 -19.62
C ASP A 70 0.79 -7.31 -19.45
N ARG A 71 1.45 -7.65 -18.33
CA ARG A 71 2.79 -7.19 -17.93
C ARG A 71 2.88 -5.72 -17.55
N SER A 72 1.78 -4.97 -17.57
CA SER A 72 1.77 -3.62 -17.00
C SER A 72 2.00 -3.67 -15.50
N ARG A 73 2.51 -2.56 -14.95
CA ARG A 73 2.86 -2.44 -13.53
C ARG A 73 2.36 -1.12 -12.97
N LEU A 74 1.81 -1.18 -11.77
CA LEU A 74 1.44 -0.02 -10.98
C LEU A 74 2.29 0.03 -9.71
N LEU A 75 2.89 1.18 -9.44
CA LEU A 75 3.77 1.41 -8.30
C LEU A 75 3.28 2.63 -7.51
N VAL A 76 2.98 2.42 -6.23
CA VAL A 76 2.66 3.49 -5.28
C VAL A 76 3.74 3.51 -4.20
N ARG A 77 4.32 4.70 -3.98
CA ARG A 77 5.30 4.94 -2.91
C ARG A 77 4.81 6.09 -2.05
N LYS A 78 4.84 5.92 -0.73
CA LYS A 78 4.63 7.04 0.17
C LYS A 78 5.96 7.76 0.37
N LYS A 79 5.99 9.05 0.08
CA LYS A 79 7.08 9.92 0.55
C LYS A 79 6.78 10.22 2.01
N LEU A 80 7.64 9.76 2.91
CA LEU A 80 7.67 10.29 4.26
C LEU A 80 8.15 11.74 4.14
N HIS A 81 7.31 12.72 4.50
CA HIS A 81 7.87 13.97 4.98
C HIS A 81 8.45 13.64 6.34
N LEU A 82 9.77 13.54 6.41
CA LEU A 82 10.46 13.78 7.68
C LEU A 82 10.22 15.26 7.94
N ASP A 83 9.38 15.57 8.93
CA ASP A 83 9.19 16.93 9.39
C ASP A 83 10.54 17.43 9.93
N GLU A 84 11.29 18.14 9.10
CA GLU A 84 12.24 19.13 9.60
C GLU A 84 11.38 20.22 10.23
N THR A 85 11.17 20.13 11.55
CA THR A 85 10.59 21.19 12.35
C THR A 85 11.56 22.38 12.33
N GLU A 86 11.52 23.19 11.28
CA GLU A 86 12.03 24.55 11.39
C GLU A 86 11.08 25.33 12.31
N PRO A 87 11.55 25.92 13.42
CA PRO A 87 10.71 26.74 14.26
C PRO A 87 10.25 27.95 13.45
N ILE A 88 8.93 28.17 13.42
CA ILE A 88 8.33 29.37 12.83
C ILE A 88 8.76 30.58 13.68
N ASN A 89 9.83 31.24 13.26
CA ASN A 89 10.23 32.53 13.81
C ASN A 89 9.29 33.62 13.27
N VAL A 90 8.15 33.81 13.95
CA VAL A 90 7.31 34.98 13.73
C VAL A 90 8.02 36.20 14.31
N ARG A 91 8.75 36.94 13.47
CA ARG A 91 9.18 38.31 13.82
C ARG A 91 7.98 39.24 13.65
N LEU A 92 7.39 39.64 14.77
CA LEU A 92 6.51 40.81 14.81
C LEU A 92 7.38 42.06 14.58
N GLN A 93 7.24 42.68 13.41
CA GLN A 93 7.77 44.02 13.19
C GLN A 93 6.84 45.02 13.91
N LYS A 94 7.42 45.80 14.81
CA LYS A 94 6.83 47.03 15.34
C LYS A 94 7.02 48.16 14.34
#